data_AF-F0GK38-F1
#
_entry.id   AF-F0GK38-F1
#
_cell.length_a   1.000
_cell.length_b   1.000
_cell.length_c   1.000
_cell.angle_alpha   90.00
_cell.angle_beta   90.00
_cell.angle_gamma   90.00
#
_symmetry.space_group_name_H-M   'P 1'
#
loop_
_entity.id
_entity.type
_entity.pdbx_description
1 polymer ?
#
loop_
_entity_poly.entity_id
_entity_poly.type
_entity_poly.pdbx_seq_one_letter_code
_entity_poly.pdbx_strand_id
1 'polypeptide(L)' 'FIVMRDGASFDEAGMRAALAATLPDYMVPAQFVALARLPVTANGKIDRAALRALAAAPVASAAGGAP' A
#
# COMPACT_ATOMS: atom_id res chain seq x y z
N PHE A 1 1.57 2.79 1.12
CA PHE A 1 2.14 1.74 0.24
C PHE A 1 2.43 0.51 1.06
N ILE A 2 2.18 -0.66 0.50
CA ILE A 2 2.38 -1.96 1.14
C ILE A 2 3.07 -2.91 0.16
N VAL A 3 3.87 -3.83 0.68
CA VAL A 3 4.43 -4.96 -0.06
C VAL A 3 4.04 -6.21 0.70
N MET A 4 3.39 -7.15 0.02
CA MET A 4 3.01 -8.41 0.63
C MET A 4 4.24 -9.32 0.72
N ARG A 5 4.33 -10.06 1.82
CA ARG A 5 5.23 -11.22 1.87
C ARG A 5 4.69 -12.29 0.92
N ASP A 6 5.56 -13.12 0.37
CA ASP A 6 5.16 -14.22 -0.51
C ASP A 6 4.07 -15.09 0.13
N GLY A 7 3.03 -15.37 -0.66
CA GLY A 7 1.87 -16.16 -0.25
C GLY A 7 0.86 -15.43 0.65
N ALA A 8 1.09 -14.15 0.99
CA ALA A 8 0.14 -13.37 1.78
C ALA A 8 -0.95 -12.72 0.90
N SER A 9 -2.18 -12.68 1.41
CA SER A 9 -3.28 -11.89 0.86
C SER A 9 -3.47 -10.59 1.66
N PHE A 10 -4.11 -9.58 1.04
CA PHE A 10 -4.37 -8.30 1.66
C PHE A 10 -5.88 -8.05 1.79
N ASP A 11 -6.36 -7.88 3.02
CA ASP A 11 -7.70 -7.39 3.33
C ASP A 11 -7.63 -5.95 3.87
N GLU A 12 -8.12 -5.00 3.07
CA GLU A 12 -8.07 -3.59 3.41
C GLU A 12 -8.97 -3.25 4.60
N ALA A 13 -10.16 -3.84 4.67
CA ALA A 13 -11.14 -3.54 5.72
C ALA A 13 -10.63 -4.04 7.08
N GLY A 14 -10.15 -5.28 7.14
CA GLY A 14 -9.53 -5.85 8.34
C GLY A 14 -8.28 -5.10 8.77
N MET A 15 -7.41 -4.69 7.83
CA MET A 15 -6.22 -3.89 8.15
C MET A 15 -6.60 -2.52 8.75
N ARG A 16 -7.58 -1.81 8.18
CA ARG A 16 -8.05 -0.53 8.72
C ARG A 16 -8.61 -0.69 10.13
N ALA A 17 -9.44 -1.72 10.37
CA ALA A 17 -10.01 -1.99 11.68
C ALA A 17 -8.93 -2.29 12.72
N ALA A 18 -7.92 -3.09 12.37
CA ALA A 18 -6.79 -3.39 13.26
C ALA A 18 -5.96 -2.15 13.60
N LEU A 19 -5.72 -1.27 12.63
CA LEU A 19 -5.00 -0.01 12.86
C LEU A 19 -5.81 0.95 13.74
N ALA A 20 -7.12 1.12 13.49
CA ALA A 20 -7.99 1.98 14.28
C ALA A 20 -8.13 1.51 15.74
N ALA A 21 -7.94 0.22 16.02
CA ALA A 21 -7.95 -0.31 17.38
C ALA A 21 -6.71 0.09 18.21
N THR A 22 -5.62 0.54 17.56
CA THR A 22 -4.32 0.81 18.22
C THR A 22 -3.80 2.23 17.99
N LEU A 23 -4.29 2.90 16.95
CA LEU A 23 -3.86 4.23 16.54
C LEU A 23 -5.03 5.21 16.59
N PRO A 24 -4.77 6.50 16.89
CA PRO A 24 -5.75 7.55 16.68
C PRO A 24 -6.22 7.62 15.22
N ASP A 25 -7.46 8.05 15.00
CA ASP A 25 -8.09 8.08 13.67
C ASP A 25 -7.27 8.82 12.61
N TYR A 26 -6.62 9.93 12.98
CA TYR A 26 -5.82 10.74 12.06
C TYR A 26 -4.50 10.06 11.62
N MET A 27 -4.11 8.96 12.26
CA MET A 27 -2.96 8.13 11.87
C MET A 27 -3.37 6.93 11.00
N VAL A 28 -4.67 6.63 10.89
CA VAL A 28 -5.15 5.54 10.04
C VAL A 28 -5.07 5.99 8.57
N PRO A 29 -4.34 5.26 7.70
CA PRO A 29 -4.18 5.64 6.31
C PRO A 29 -5.51 5.61 5.55
N ALA A 30 -5.79 6.67 4.78
CA ALA A 30 -6.98 6.76 3.95
C ALA A 30 -6.94 5.83 2.72
N GLN A 31 -5.76 5.36 2.33
CA GLN A 31 -5.57 4.51 1.16
C GLN A 31 -4.35 3.59 1.31
N PHE A 32 -4.47 2.39 0.75
CA PHE A 32 -3.39 1.41 0.67
C PHE A 32 -3.12 1.11 -0.80
N VAL A 33 -1.84 1.18 -1.18
CA VAL A 33 -1.41 0.90 -2.56
C VAL A 33 -0.43 -0.27 -2.48
N ALA A 34 -0.84 -1.40 -3.05
CA ALA A 34 -0.02 -2.60 -3.12
C ALA A 34 1.06 -2.46 -4.20
N LEU A 35 2.28 -2.81 -3.85
CA LEU A 35 3.42 -2.85 -4.74
C LEU A 35 4.04 -4.25 -4.68
N ALA A 36 4.55 -4.72 -5.82
CA ALA A 36 5.34 -5.96 -5.85
C ALA A 36 6.64 -5.82 -5.04
N ARG A 37 7.25 -4.63 -5.05
CA ARG A 37 8.42 -4.28 -4.23
C ARG A 37 8.49 -2.77 -4.01
N LEU A 38 9.14 -2.35 -2.93
CA LEU A 38 9.45 -0.93 -2.72
C LEU A 38 10.53 -0.48 -3.71
N PRO A 39 10.35 0.68 -4.37
CA PRO A 39 11.40 1.26 -5.18
C PRO A 39 12.53 1.73 -4.27
N VAL A 40 13.75 1.44 -4.68
CA VAL A 40 14.96 1.80 -3.96
C VAL A 40 15.96 2.46 -4.92
N THR A 41 16.76 3.38 -4.41
CA THR A 41 17.88 3.98 -5.14
C THR A 41 18.97 2.94 -5.38
N ALA A 42 19.97 3.27 -6.20
CA ALA A 42 21.14 2.41 -6.44
C ALA A 42 21.87 2.02 -5.13
N ASN A 43 21.77 2.85 -4.09
CA ASN A 43 22.35 2.60 -2.77
C ASN A 43 21.39 1.85 -1.82
N GLY A 44 20.27 1.32 -2.32
CA GLY A 44 19.30 0.52 -1.56
C GLY A 44 18.36 1.30 -0.63
N LYS A 45 18.43 2.63 -0.61
CA LYS A 45 17.52 3.47 0.18
C LYS A 45 16.16 3.58 -0.50
N ILE A 46 15.08 3.70 0.26
CA ILE A 46 13.74 3.94 -0.31
C ILE A 46 13.77 5.18 -1.21
N ASP A 47 13.36 5.00 -2.46
CA ASP A 47 13.20 6.10 -3.41
C ASP A 47 11.83 6.76 -3.22
N ARG A 48 11.81 7.80 -2.39
CA ARG A 48 10.58 8.57 -2.11
C ARG A 48 10.08 9.34 -3.34
N ALA A 49 10.95 9.70 -4.28
CA ALA A 49 10.53 10.40 -5.49
C ALA A 49 9.74 9.44 -6.40
N ALA A 50 10.26 8.23 -6.59
CA ALA A 50 9.56 7.16 -7.30
C ALA A 50 8.22 6.82 -6.62
N LEU A 51 8.17 6.72 -5.28
CA LEU A 51 6.91 6.50 -4.56
C LEU A 51 5.88 7.62 -4.80
N ARG A 52 6.29 8.89 -4.77
CA ARG A 52 5.38 10.00 -5.06
C ARG A 52 4.85 9.94 -6.49
N ALA A 53 5.69 9.61 -7.46
CA ALA A 53 5.28 9.44 -8.85
C ALA A 53 4.23 8.31 -9.00
N LEU A 54 4.42 7.19 -8.28
CA LEU A 54 3.43 6.10 -8.23
C LEU A 54 2.09 6.51 -7.62
N ALA A 55 2.10 7.37 -6.58
CA ALA A 55 0.86 7.90 -6.00
C ALA A 55 0.15 8.91 -6.91
N ALA A 56 0.89 9.62 -7.78
CA ALA A 56 0.33 10.60 -8.69
C ALA A 56 -0.20 9.98 -10.00
N ALA A 57 0.22 8.75 -10.32
CA ALA A 57 -0.33 8.01 -11.43
C ALA A 57 -1.80 7.62 -11.16
N PRO A 58 -2.68 7.64 -12.16
CA PRO A 58 -4.04 7.17 -11.99
C PRO A 58 -3.99 5.70 -11.56
N VAL A 59 -4.51 5.42 -10.36
CA VAL A 59 -4.65 4.06 -9.87
C VAL A 59 -5.67 3.36 -10.76
N ALA A 60 -5.18 2.48 -11.63
CA ALA A 60 -6.05 1.55 -12.34
C ALA A 60 -6.75 0.71 -11.27
N SER A 61 -8.05 0.95 -11.07
CA SER A 61 -8.86 0.12 -10.21
C SER A 61 -8.83 -1.29 -10.79
N ALA A 62 -8.10 -2.19 -10.14
CA ALA A 62 -8.26 -3.62 -10.38
C ALA A 62 -9.62 -3.99 -9.79
N ALA A 63 -10.67 -3.69 -10.54
CA ALA A 63 -12.01 -4.19 -10.31
C ALA A 63 -11.91 -5.72 -10.21
N GLY A 64 -12.34 -6.25 -9.06
CA GLY A 64 -12.33 -7.68 -8.79
C GLY A 64 -12.99 -8.46 -9.92
N GLY A 65 -12.21 -9.35 -10.53
CA GLY A 65 -12.73 -10.38 -11.40
C GLY A 65 -13.02 -11.63 -10.57
N ALA A 66 -14.28 -11.81 -10.19
CA ALA A 66 -14.89 -13.11 -9.94
C ALA A 66 -16.28 -13.07 -10.60
N PRO A 67 -16.62 -14.08 -11.40
CA PRO A 67 -17.55 -15.10 -10.90
C PRO A 67 -16.88 -16.45 -10.63
#